data_AF-A0A1W9L730-F1
#
_entry.id   AF-A0A1W9L730-F1
#
_cell.length_a   1.000
_cell.length_b   1.000
_cell.length_c   1.000
_cell.angle_alpha   90.00
_cell.angle_beta   90.00
_cell.angle_gamma   90.00
#
_symmetry.space_group_name_H-M   'P 1'
#
loop_
_entity.id
_entity.type
_entity.pdbx_description
1 polymer ?
#
loop_
_entity_poly.entity_id
_entity_poly.type
_entity_poly.pdbx_seq_one_letter_code
_entity_poly.pdbx_strand_id
1 'polypeptide(L)'
;MREQERSLRSVPKTVFGLLIISLCCQIVWHQQLPPPSLEIQALASPPPATLLRLSSLGDSIVTAKILMLWIQAFDNQKGQFLTYSQLDYLALQQWLAEILSLDPGGQYPLLAASHLYSAVPDPVKQQQMLEFVYQQFFVDPARRWPWLTHAVIVAKHRLRNLPLALKYAQALATHTNPQMPRWAQEMQIFILEEMGEWQHAQVVIDEMLTSGQMIDPEDIEFLTQERNRLRNGSIEKNLK
;
A
#
# COMPACT_ATOMS: atom_id res chain seq x y z
N MET A 1 34.13 -33.14 32.59
CA MET A 1 34.84 -34.05 31.66
C MET A 1 35.09 -33.27 30.38
N ARG A 2 36.35 -33.10 29.96
CA ARG A 2 36.68 -32.46 28.68
C ARG A 2 36.54 -33.51 27.58
N GLU A 3 35.69 -33.26 26.58
CA GLU A 3 35.61 -34.12 25.41
C GLU A 3 36.96 -34.10 24.68
N GLN A 4 37.60 -35.26 24.57
CA GLN A 4 38.80 -35.44 23.78
C GLN A 4 38.42 -35.43 22.31
N GLU A 5 38.65 -34.31 21.63
CA GLU A 5 38.59 -34.25 20.16
C GLU A 5 39.62 -35.22 19.58
N ARG A 6 39.14 -36.24 18.85
CA ARG A 6 39.99 -37.22 18.18
C ARG A 6 40.77 -36.54 17.05
N SER A 7 42.10 -36.69 17.07
CA SER A 7 43.01 -36.14 16.06
C SER A 7 42.66 -36.67 14.66
N LEU A 8 42.61 -35.78 13.67
CA LEU A 8 42.37 -36.09 12.24
C LEU A 8 43.29 -37.19 11.66
N ARG A 9 44.42 -37.50 12.33
CA ARG A 9 45.33 -38.59 11.96
C ARG A 9 44.80 -40.00 12.26
N SER A 10 43.72 -40.17 13.02
CA SER A 10 43.11 -41.49 13.27
C SER A 10 42.18 -41.96 12.15
N VAL A 11 41.99 -41.14 11.10
CA VAL A 11 41.10 -41.47 9.98
C VAL A 11 41.87 -42.36 8.99
N PRO A 12 41.36 -43.56 8.63
CA PRO A 12 41.97 -44.42 7.63
C PRO A 12 42.14 -43.70 6.29
N LYS A 13 43.28 -43.90 5.62
CA LYS A 13 43.57 -43.28 4.30
C LYS A 13 42.51 -43.59 3.24
N THR A 14 41.83 -44.74 3.36
CA THR A 14 40.71 -45.15 2.51
C THR A 14 39.48 -44.24 2.66
N VAL A 15 39.15 -43.83 3.88
CA VAL A 15 38.03 -42.91 4.16
C VAL A 15 38.35 -41.52 3.59
N PHE A 16 39.60 -41.08 3.73
CA PHE A 16 40.05 -39.82 3.13
C PHE A 16 40.00 -39.86 1.60
N GLY A 17 40.40 -40.98 0.99
CA GLY A 17 40.28 -41.20 -0.45
C GLY A 17 38.83 -41.18 -0.93
N LEU A 18 37.91 -41.85 -0.23
CA LEU A 18 36.48 -41.83 -0.54
C LEU A 18 35.88 -40.43 -0.40
N LEU A 19 36.31 -39.64 0.59
CA LEU A 19 35.84 -38.27 0.77
C LEU A 19 36.29 -37.39 -0.40
N ILE A 20 37.54 -37.50 -0.84
CA ILE A 20 38.04 -36.76 -2.02
C ILE A 20 37.25 -37.16 -3.27
N ILE A 21 37.05 -38.46 -3.49
CA ILE A 21 36.29 -38.95 -4.65
C ILE A 21 34.86 -38.42 -4.62
N SER A 22 34.20 -38.47 -3.47
CA SER A 22 32.85 -37.92 -3.28
C SER A 22 32.82 -36.41 -3.58
N LEU A 23 33.80 -35.66 -3.09
CA LEU A 23 33.90 -34.21 -3.31
C LEU A 23 34.13 -33.89 -4.80
N CYS A 24 35.02 -34.62 -5.46
CA CYS A 24 35.26 -34.48 -6.90
C CYS A 24 34.00 -34.82 -7.70
N CYS A 25 33.30 -35.89 -7.33
CA CYS A 25 32.05 -36.29 -7.98
C CYS A 25 30.97 -35.22 -7.78
N GLN A 26 30.86 -34.64 -6.58
CA GLN A 26 29.94 -33.56 -6.27
C GLN A 26 30.24 -32.28 -7.08
N ILE A 27 31.52 -31.93 -7.26
CA ILE A 27 31.93 -30.77 -8.06
C ILE A 27 31.62 -31.00 -9.55
N VAL A 28 31.96 -32.18 -10.08
CA VAL A 28 31.66 -32.53 -11.48
C VAL A 28 30.16 -32.53 -11.72
N TRP A 29 29.38 -33.09 -10.80
CA TRP A 29 27.92 -33.05 -10.85
C TRP A 29 27.39 -31.61 -10.85
N HIS A 30 27.86 -30.77 -9.93
CA HIS A 30 27.43 -29.38 -9.83
C HIS A 30 27.82 -28.53 -11.05
N GLN A 31 28.90 -28.85 -11.76
CA GLN A 31 29.27 -28.19 -13.01
C GLN A 31 28.46 -28.66 -14.23
N GLN A 32 27.91 -29.87 -14.17
CA GLN A 32 27.03 -30.41 -15.21
C GLN A 32 25.58 -29.95 -15.03
N LEU A 33 25.18 -29.52 -13.83
CA LEU A 33 23.91 -28.84 -13.66
C LEU A 33 23.98 -27.48 -14.39
N PRO A 34 23.01 -27.17 -15.27
CA PRO A 34 22.89 -25.82 -15.79
C PRO A 34 22.80 -24.86 -14.60
N PRO A 35 23.42 -23.66 -14.68
CA PRO A 35 23.30 -22.67 -13.62
C PRO A 35 21.80 -22.47 -13.35
N PRO A 36 21.36 -22.49 -12.08
CA PRO A 36 19.94 -22.33 -11.78
C PRO A 36 19.48 -21.05 -12.45
N SER A 37 18.62 -21.18 -13.47
CA SER A 37 18.00 -20.03 -14.11
C SER A 37 17.08 -19.41 -13.07
N LEU A 38 17.55 -18.28 -12.53
CA LEU A 38 16.78 -17.42 -11.65
C LEU A 38 15.78 -16.65 -12.51
N GLU A 39 14.88 -17.37 -13.16
CA GLU A 39 13.77 -16.75 -13.87
C GLU A 39 12.81 -16.22 -12.80
N ILE A 40 12.69 -14.89 -12.77
CA ILE A 40 11.71 -14.17 -11.96
C ILE A 40 10.34 -14.53 -12.52
N GLN A 41 9.52 -15.17 -11.69
CA GLN A 41 8.18 -15.53 -12.11
C GLN A 41 7.30 -14.30 -12.00
N ALA A 42 6.74 -13.85 -13.11
CA ALA A 42 5.78 -12.76 -13.11
C ALA A 42 4.54 -13.14 -12.27
N LEU A 43 3.98 -12.16 -11.56
CA LEU A 43 2.76 -12.35 -10.80
C LEU A 43 1.61 -12.61 -11.80
N ALA A 44 1.11 -13.84 -11.83
CA ALA A 44 -0.04 -14.19 -12.66
C ALA A 44 -1.33 -13.57 -12.09
N SER A 45 -2.32 -13.33 -12.95
CA SER A 45 -3.66 -12.91 -12.53
C SER A 45 -4.28 -13.92 -11.55
N PRO A 46 -5.02 -13.45 -10.53
CA PRO A 46 -5.69 -14.33 -9.59
C PRO A 46 -6.77 -15.18 -10.28
N PRO A 47 -7.03 -16.39 -9.76
CA PRO A 47 -8.26 -17.09 -10.10
C PRO A 47 -9.47 -16.31 -9.53
N PRO A 48 -10.65 -16.39 -10.17
CA PRO A 48 -11.83 -15.66 -9.73
C PRO A 48 -12.28 -16.05 -8.32
N ALA A 49 -12.86 -15.09 -7.58
CA ALA A 49 -13.36 -15.24 -6.21
C ALA A 49 -14.15 -16.53 -5.99
N THR A 50 -15.00 -16.92 -6.95
CA THR A 50 -15.84 -18.11 -6.84
C THR A 50 -15.01 -19.39 -6.72
N LEU A 51 -13.92 -19.52 -7.49
CA LEU A 51 -13.02 -20.66 -7.38
C LEU A 51 -12.24 -20.62 -6.06
N LEU A 52 -11.81 -19.43 -5.64
CA LEU A 52 -11.14 -19.26 -4.34
C LEU A 52 -12.05 -19.64 -3.17
N ARG A 53 -13.33 -19.25 -3.20
CA ARG A 53 -14.34 -19.63 -2.20
C ARG A 53 -14.66 -21.12 -2.20
N LEU A 54 -14.63 -21.78 -3.36
CA LEU A 54 -14.78 -23.23 -3.42
C LEU A 54 -13.56 -23.93 -2.82
N SER A 55 -12.36 -23.41 -3.09
CA SER A 55 -11.11 -23.94 -2.52
C SER A 55 -10.95 -23.65 -1.02
N SER A 56 -11.67 -22.65 -0.49
CA SER A 56 -11.57 -22.22 0.90
C SER A 56 -12.28 -23.16 1.89
N LEU A 57 -12.95 -24.21 1.40
CA LEU A 57 -13.69 -25.19 2.21
C LEU A 57 -14.66 -24.54 3.23
N GLY A 58 -15.17 -23.35 2.91
CA GLY A 58 -16.11 -22.59 3.74
C GLY A 58 -15.52 -21.41 4.52
N ASP A 59 -14.20 -21.24 4.61
CA ASP A 59 -13.58 -20.11 5.33
C ASP A 59 -12.89 -19.11 4.39
N SER A 60 -13.67 -18.15 3.90
CA SER A 60 -13.16 -17.11 2.98
C SER A 60 -12.19 -16.15 3.67
N ILE A 61 -12.33 -15.91 4.97
CA ILE A 61 -11.51 -14.95 5.72
C ILE A 61 -10.11 -15.51 5.94
N VAL A 62 -9.98 -16.77 6.38
CA VAL A 62 -8.69 -17.44 6.52
C VAL A 62 -7.99 -17.50 5.16
N THR A 63 -8.72 -17.83 4.10
CA THR A 63 -8.18 -17.87 2.75
C THR A 63 -7.67 -16.50 2.30
N ALA A 64 -8.43 -15.43 2.55
CA ALA A 64 -7.99 -14.06 2.26
C ALA A 64 -6.66 -13.73 2.96
N LYS A 65 -6.50 -14.11 4.23
CA LYS A 65 -5.26 -13.88 5.00
C LYS A 65 -4.09 -14.72 4.48
N ILE A 66 -4.33 -15.99 4.14
CA ILE A 66 -3.32 -16.87 3.53
C ILE A 66 -2.87 -16.30 2.19
N LEU A 67 -3.80 -15.87 1.34
CA LEU A 67 -3.49 -15.25 0.04
C LEU A 67 -2.68 -13.98 0.22
N MET A 68 -3.02 -13.16 1.21
CA MET A 68 -2.25 -11.96 1.51
C MET A 68 -0.81 -12.31 1.92
N LEU A 69 -0.62 -13.29 2.82
CA LEU A 69 0.71 -13.76 3.20
C LEU A 69 1.47 -14.35 2.01
N TRP A 70 0.77 -15.07 1.13
CA TRP A 70 1.34 -15.62 -0.09
C TRP A 70 1.85 -14.52 -1.02
N ILE A 71 1.09 -13.44 -1.25
CA ILE A 71 1.56 -12.29 -2.06
C ILE A 71 2.82 -11.69 -1.44
N GLN A 72 2.83 -11.45 -0.13
CA GLN A 72 4.00 -10.89 0.54
C GLN A 72 5.23 -11.80 0.48
N ALA A 73 5.01 -13.12 0.54
CA ALA A 73 6.09 -14.09 0.37
C ALA A 73 6.55 -14.18 -1.10
N PHE A 74 5.64 -13.99 -2.05
CA PHE A 74 5.93 -13.98 -3.49
C PHE A 74 6.89 -12.83 -3.86
N ASP A 75 6.91 -11.74 -3.10
CA ASP A 75 7.87 -10.65 -3.27
C ASP A 75 9.34 -11.09 -2.99
N ASN A 76 9.54 -12.22 -2.30
CA ASN A 76 10.85 -12.79 -1.97
C ASN A 76 11.10 -14.08 -2.77
N GLN A 77 11.41 -13.95 -4.06
CA GLN A 77 11.69 -15.10 -4.92
C GLN A 77 13.16 -15.50 -4.88
N LYS A 78 13.43 -16.78 -4.56
CA LYS A 78 14.74 -17.44 -4.73
C LYS A 78 15.93 -16.66 -4.14
N GLY A 79 15.73 -15.98 -3.00
CA GLY A 79 16.78 -15.21 -2.32
C GLY A 79 17.11 -13.87 -2.98
N GLN A 80 16.36 -13.44 -3.98
CA GLN A 80 16.37 -12.08 -4.51
C GLN A 80 15.10 -11.35 -4.02
N PHE A 81 15.29 -10.17 -3.44
CA PHE A 81 14.19 -9.26 -3.18
C PHE A 81 13.75 -8.68 -4.52
N LEU A 82 12.54 -9.03 -4.98
CA LEU A 82 11.96 -8.32 -6.11
C LEU A 82 11.79 -6.87 -5.67
N THR A 83 12.39 -5.96 -6.42
CA THR A 83 12.05 -4.55 -6.20
C THR A 83 10.59 -4.42 -6.59
N TYR A 84 9.74 -3.88 -5.72
CA TYR A 84 8.31 -3.69 -6.00
C TYR A 84 8.06 -3.03 -7.37
N SER A 85 9.02 -2.26 -7.89
CA SER A 85 9.00 -1.71 -9.26
C SER A 85 8.93 -2.74 -10.39
N GLN A 86 9.25 -4.01 -10.18
CA GLN A 86 9.24 -5.06 -11.21
C GLN A 86 7.93 -5.87 -11.22
N LEU A 87 7.07 -5.69 -10.21
CA LEU A 87 5.79 -6.36 -10.15
C LEU A 87 4.83 -5.84 -11.23
N ASP A 88 3.95 -6.73 -11.69
CA ASP A 88 2.78 -6.36 -12.49
C ASP A 88 1.70 -5.80 -11.57
N TYR A 89 1.50 -4.48 -11.64
CA TYR A 89 0.55 -3.77 -10.79
C TYR A 89 -0.90 -4.04 -11.17
N LEU A 90 -1.16 -4.45 -12.41
CA LEU A 90 -2.50 -4.87 -12.83
C LEU A 90 -2.86 -6.20 -12.15
N ALA A 91 -1.95 -7.17 -12.21
CA ALA A 91 -2.15 -8.46 -11.52
C ALA A 91 -2.25 -8.27 -10.01
N LEU A 92 -1.39 -7.43 -9.42
CA LEU A 92 -1.42 -7.11 -8.00
C LEU A 92 -2.75 -6.46 -7.59
N GLN A 93 -3.25 -5.50 -8.37
CA GLN A 93 -4.55 -4.86 -8.11
C GLN A 93 -5.69 -5.89 -8.14
N GLN A 94 -5.67 -6.80 -9.12
CA GLN A 94 -6.65 -7.89 -9.19
C GLN A 94 -6.58 -8.77 -7.95
N TRP A 95 -5.37 -9.18 -7.54
CA TRP A 95 -5.17 -9.99 -6.34
C TRP A 95 -5.71 -9.31 -5.07
N LEU A 96 -5.39 -8.03 -4.87
CA LEU A 96 -5.90 -7.28 -3.72
C LEU A 96 -7.42 -7.13 -3.76
N ALA A 97 -8.01 -6.94 -4.94
CA ALA A 97 -9.46 -6.90 -5.12
C ALA A 97 -10.13 -8.24 -4.78
N GLU A 98 -9.56 -9.35 -5.25
CA GLU A 98 -10.05 -10.70 -4.97
C GLU A 98 -9.96 -11.03 -3.48
N ILE A 99 -8.86 -10.65 -2.81
CA ILE A 99 -8.71 -10.80 -1.36
C ILE A 99 -9.77 -10.00 -0.61
N LEU A 100 -10.04 -8.76 -1.00
CA LEU A 100 -11.11 -7.94 -0.41
C LEU A 100 -12.51 -8.52 -0.71
N SER A 101 -12.68 -9.23 -1.83
CA SER A 101 -13.94 -9.92 -2.12
C SER A 101 -14.18 -11.12 -1.20
N LEU A 102 -13.10 -11.74 -0.69
CA LEU A 102 -13.15 -12.86 0.25
C LEU A 102 -13.29 -12.38 1.71
N ASP A 103 -12.65 -11.26 2.05
CA ASP A 103 -12.75 -10.57 3.35
C ASP A 103 -13.10 -9.08 3.14
N PRO A 104 -14.40 -8.73 2.99
CA PRO A 104 -14.83 -7.34 2.77
C PRO A 104 -14.44 -6.37 3.89
N GLY A 105 -14.28 -6.89 5.12
CA GLY A 105 -13.85 -6.13 6.29
C GLY A 105 -12.33 -5.96 6.40
N GLY A 106 -11.57 -6.65 5.56
CA GLY A 106 -10.12 -6.63 5.55
C GLY A 106 -9.55 -5.25 5.26
N GLN A 107 -8.77 -4.73 6.22
CA GLN A 107 -8.11 -3.42 6.07
C GLN A 107 -6.70 -3.52 5.49
N TYR A 108 -6.06 -4.68 5.68
CA TYR A 108 -4.66 -4.87 5.32
C TYR A 108 -4.35 -4.78 3.82
N PRO A 109 -5.21 -5.26 2.88
CA PRO A 109 -4.96 -5.05 1.45
C PRO A 109 -4.90 -3.56 1.07
N LEU A 110 -5.70 -2.71 1.70
CA LEU A 110 -5.72 -1.27 1.47
C LEU A 110 -4.53 -0.57 2.11
N LEU A 111 -4.13 -0.99 3.32
CA LEU A 111 -2.86 -0.59 3.92
C LEU A 111 -1.69 -0.91 3.00
N ALA A 112 -1.60 -2.15 2.51
CA ALA A 112 -0.52 -2.60 1.64
C ALA A 112 -0.48 -1.80 0.33
N ALA A 113 -1.63 -1.59 -0.32
CA ALA A 113 -1.74 -0.75 -1.51
C ALA A 113 -1.28 0.69 -1.26
N SER A 114 -1.77 1.32 -0.19
CA SER A 114 -1.53 2.74 0.11
C SER A 114 -0.13 3.00 0.69
N HIS A 115 0.50 2.06 1.39
CA HIS A 115 1.80 2.25 2.04
C HIS A 115 2.97 1.50 1.39
N LEU A 116 2.80 0.21 1.07
CA LEU A 116 3.90 -0.65 0.62
C LEU A 116 4.05 -0.56 -0.90
N TYR A 117 2.97 -0.84 -1.63
CA TYR A 117 2.99 -0.88 -3.09
C TYR A 117 2.95 0.52 -3.72
N SER A 118 2.65 1.57 -2.95
CA SER A 118 2.83 2.97 -3.36
C SER A 118 4.23 3.53 -3.02
N ALA A 119 5.12 2.76 -2.35
CA ALA A 119 6.46 3.24 -1.98
C ALA A 119 7.51 3.03 -3.08
N VAL A 120 7.08 2.87 -4.33
CA VAL A 120 7.94 2.60 -5.49
C VAL A 120 8.27 3.88 -6.22
N PRO A 121 9.52 4.10 -6.70
CA PRO A 121 9.90 5.31 -7.44
C PRO A 121 9.36 5.31 -8.90
N ASP A 122 8.07 4.99 -9.08
CA ASP A 122 7.36 5.02 -10.35
C ASP A 122 5.99 5.70 -10.14
N PRO A 123 5.78 6.92 -10.68
CA PRO A 123 4.57 7.69 -10.44
C PRO A 123 3.31 7.02 -11.02
N VAL A 124 3.43 6.26 -12.10
CA VAL A 124 2.29 5.57 -12.72
C VAL A 124 1.80 4.46 -11.80
N LYS A 125 2.74 3.67 -11.28
CA LYS A 125 2.44 2.57 -10.34
C LYS A 125 1.91 3.07 -9.00
N GLN A 126 2.48 4.16 -8.48
CA GLN A 126 1.95 4.85 -7.31
C GLN A 126 0.50 5.26 -7.54
N GLN A 127 0.23 6.00 -8.62
CA GLN A 127 -1.12 6.47 -8.95
C GLN A 127 -2.11 5.30 -9.12
N GLN A 128 -1.69 4.19 -9.74
CA GLN A 128 -2.53 3.01 -9.90
C GLN A 128 -2.97 2.42 -8.55
N MET A 129 -2.06 2.30 -7.57
CA MET A 129 -2.40 1.82 -6.23
C MET A 129 -3.26 2.80 -5.45
N LEU A 130 -3.01 4.11 -5.59
CA LEU A 130 -3.86 5.12 -4.94
C LEU A 130 -5.27 5.12 -5.53
N GLU A 131 -5.40 4.96 -6.85
CA GLU A 131 -6.70 4.89 -7.52
C GLU A 131 -7.46 3.62 -7.14
N PHE A 132 -6.76 2.50 -6.94
CA PHE A 132 -7.36 1.29 -6.37
C PHE A 132 -7.94 1.56 -4.97
N VAL A 133 -7.19 2.23 -4.08
CA VAL A 133 -7.67 2.61 -2.74
C VAL A 133 -8.87 3.55 -2.83
N TYR A 134 -8.83 4.52 -3.74
CA TYR A 134 -9.96 5.42 -4.02
C TYR A 134 -11.22 4.66 -4.48
N GLN A 135 -11.09 3.70 -5.40
CA GLN A 135 -12.22 2.87 -5.82
C GLN A 135 -12.79 2.03 -4.68
N GLN A 136 -11.90 1.43 -3.88
CA GLN A 136 -12.30 0.60 -2.74
C GLN A 136 -12.90 1.39 -1.59
N PHE A 137 -12.58 2.68 -1.45
CA PHE A 137 -13.16 3.55 -0.44
C PHE A 137 -14.70 3.58 -0.53
N PHE A 138 -15.27 3.70 -1.73
CA PHE A 138 -16.72 3.78 -1.93
C PHE A 138 -17.50 2.52 -1.53
N VAL A 139 -16.81 1.37 -1.39
CA VAL A 139 -17.44 0.12 -0.95
C VAL A 139 -17.79 0.17 0.54
N ASP A 140 -16.94 0.79 1.37
CA ASP A 140 -17.17 0.98 2.80
C ASP A 140 -16.46 2.25 3.30
N PRO A 141 -17.03 3.45 3.02
CA PRO A 141 -16.40 4.72 3.39
C PRO A 141 -16.18 4.87 4.90
N ALA A 142 -17.08 4.28 5.70
CA ALA A 142 -17.04 4.37 7.16
C ALA A 142 -15.79 3.71 7.75
N ARG A 143 -15.29 2.62 7.15
CA ARG A 143 -14.10 1.92 7.64
C ARG A 143 -12.83 2.20 6.84
N ARG A 144 -12.95 2.56 5.56
CA ARG A 144 -11.82 2.65 4.63
C ARG A 144 -11.24 4.07 4.50
N TRP A 145 -11.83 5.07 5.16
CA TRP A 145 -11.35 6.45 5.16
C TRP A 145 -9.86 6.63 5.55
N PRO A 146 -9.26 5.86 6.49
CA PRO A 146 -7.85 6.09 6.84
C PRO A 146 -6.92 5.87 5.65
N TRP A 147 -7.23 4.88 4.81
CA TRP A 147 -6.42 4.53 3.64
C TRP A 147 -6.54 5.56 2.54
N LEU A 148 -7.74 6.10 2.31
CA LEU A 148 -7.93 7.20 1.36
C LEU A 148 -7.23 8.47 1.87
N THR A 149 -7.28 8.73 3.18
CA THR A 149 -6.55 9.84 3.80
C THR A 149 -5.04 9.71 3.60
N HIS A 150 -4.49 8.50 3.78
CA HIS A 150 -3.10 8.24 3.44
C HIS A 150 -2.81 8.46 1.94
N ALA A 151 -3.72 8.04 1.06
CA ALA A 151 -3.59 8.27 -0.38
C ALA A 151 -3.54 9.76 -0.74
N VAL A 152 -4.32 10.61 -0.05
CA VAL A 152 -4.22 12.08 -0.21
C VAL A 152 -2.82 12.57 0.12
N ILE A 153 -2.27 12.16 1.27
CA ILE A 153 -0.93 12.56 1.74
C ILE A 153 0.15 12.11 0.75
N VAL A 154 0.06 10.87 0.24
CA VAL A 154 0.98 10.34 -0.77
C VAL A 154 0.87 11.11 -2.09
N ALA A 155 -0.35 11.39 -2.55
CA ALA A 155 -0.60 12.17 -3.76
C ALA A 155 -0.02 13.58 -3.67
N LYS A 156 -0.17 14.24 -2.51
CA LYS A 156 0.38 15.55 -2.22
C LYS A 156 1.91 15.56 -2.14
N HIS A 157 2.51 14.71 -1.31
CA HIS A 157 3.94 14.85 -0.98
C HIS A 157 4.88 14.03 -1.85
N ARG A 158 4.48 12.82 -2.27
CA ARG A 158 5.33 11.93 -3.08
C ARG A 158 5.10 12.15 -4.57
N LEU A 159 3.83 12.09 -5.00
CA LEU A 159 3.48 12.33 -6.41
C LEU A 159 3.52 13.80 -6.80
N ARG A 160 3.38 14.71 -5.83
CA ARG A 160 3.24 16.16 -6.08
C ARG A 160 2.11 16.48 -7.06
N ASN A 161 1.05 15.68 -7.02
CA ASN A 161 -0.13 15.81 -7.86
C ASN A 161 -1.27 16.36 -7.00
N LEU A 162 -1.29 17.69 -6.82
CA LEU A 162 -2.30 18.39 -6.03
C LEU A 162 -3.74 18.16 -6.57
N PRO A 163 -4.00 18.16 -7.89
CA PRO A 163 -5.33 17.81 -8.41
C PRO A 163 -5.80 16.42 -7.98
N LEU A 164 -4.92 15.41 -7.98
CA LEU A 164 -5.24 14.06 -7.52
C LEU A 164 -5.50 14.02 -6.00
N ALA A 165 -4.68 14.74 -5.22
CA ALA A 165 -4.88 14.88 -3.79
C ALA A 165 -6.24 15.54 -3.47
N LEU A 166 -6.61 16.59 -4.22
CA LEU A 166 -7.89 17.29 -4.08
C LEU A 166 -9.06 16.37 -4.39
N LYS A 167 -9.00 15.60 -5.49
CA LYS A 167 -10.02 14.59 -5.85
C LYS A 167 -10.28 13.63 -4.68
N TYR A 168 -9.22 13.14 -4.05
CA TYR A 168 -9.34 12.19 -2.93
C TYR A 168 -9.87 12.86 -1.66
N ALA A 169 -9.46 14.10 -1.38
CA ALA A 169 -9.94 14.85 -0.21
C ALA A 169 -11.42 15.26 -0.35
N GLN A 170 -11.87 15.61 -1.55
CA GLN A 170 -13.28 15.88 -1.83
C GLN A 170 -14.15 14.63 -1.58
N ALA A 171 -13.66 13.44 -1.94
CA ALA A 171 -14.38 12.20 -1.66
C ALA A 171 -14.51 11.92 -0.16
N LEU A 172 -13.49 12.25 0.65
CA LEU A 172 -13.55 12.19 2.12
C LEU A 172 -14.59 13.18 2.67
N ALA A 173 -14.56 14.43 2.21
CA ALA A 173 -15.50 15.48 2.61
C ALA A 173 -16.96 15.17 2.23
N THR A 174 -17.17 14.41 1.15
CA THR A 174 -18.53 14.01 0.72
C THR A 174 -19.08 12.83 1.53
N HIS A 175 -18.20 11.96 2.04
CA HIS A 175 -18.59 10.73 2.75
C HIS A 175 -18.11 10.78 4.21
N THR A 176 -18.39 11.90 4.88
CA THR A 176 -18.06 12.07 6.29
C THR A 176 -18.79 11.04 7.15
N ASN A 177 -18.15 10.62 8.24
CA ASN A 177 -18.75 9.73 9.21
C ASN A 177 -18.33 10.16 10.62
N PRO A 178 -19.10 9.81 11.67
CA PRO A 178 -18.80 10.23 13.04
C PRO A 178 -17.46 9.74 13.60
N GLN A 179 -16.87 8.69 13.02
CA GLN A 179 -15.57 8.14 13.43
C GLN A 179 -14.39 8.80 12.69
N MET A 180 -14.66 9.56 11.63
CA MET A 180 -13.66 10.27 10.86
C MET A 180 -13.28 11.56 11.60
N PRO A 181 -12.01 11.79 11.92
CA PRO A 181 -11.59 13.01 12.60
C PRO A 181 -11.75 14.22 11.68
N ARG A 182 -12.04 15.39 12.26
CA ARG A 182 -12.34 16.63 11.52
C ARG A 182 -11.27 17.00 10.50
N TRP A 183 -9.99 16.90 10.86
CA TRP A 183 -8.88 17.19 9.94
C TRP A 183 -8.91 16.35 8.64
N ALA A 184 -9.46 15.14 8.68
CA ALA A 184 -9.62 14.30 7.49
C ALA A 184 -10.83 14.74 6.63
N GLN A 185 -11.89 15.27 7.27
CA GLN A 185 -13.06 15.83 6.61
C GLN A 185 -12.72 17.18 5.93
N GLU A 186 -11.89 17.99 6.58
CA GLU A 186 -11.49 19.34 6.15
C GLU A 186 -10.28 19.36 5.22
N MET A 187 -9.67 18.20 4.94
CA MET A 187 -8.40 18.09 4.22
C MET A 187 -8.38 18.81 2.86
N GLN A 188 -9.53 18.93 2.20
CA GLN A 188 -9.67 19.64 0.93
C GLN A 188 -9.36 21.13 1.03
N ILE A 189 -9.62 21.78 2.18
CA ILE A 189 -9.34 23.20 2.40
C ILE A 189 -7.83 23.45 2.30
N PHE A 190 -7.03 22.65 3.01
CA PHE A 190 -5.57 22.78 3.00
C PHE A 190 -4.96 22.50 1.62
N ILE A 191 -5.57 21.62 0.82
CA ILE A 191 -5.09 21.34 -0.54
C ILE A 191 -5.42 22.52 -1.47
N LEU A 192 -6.63 23.06 -1.39
CA LEU A 192 -7.03 24.25 -2.16
C LEU A 192 -6.14 25.46 -1.82
N GLU A 193 -5.82 25.64 -0.53
CA GLU A 193 -4.87 26.66 -0.08
C GLU A 193 -3.50 26.51 -0.74
N GLU A 194 -2.94 25.29 -0.73
CA GLU A 194 -1.65 24.99 -1.34
C GLU A 194 -1.65 25.14 -2.87
N MET A 195 -2.78 24.87 -3.52
CA MET A 195 -3.00 25.14 -4.94
C MET A 195 -3.11 26.66 -5.24
N GLY A 196 -3.30 27.49 -4.22
CA GLY A 196 -3.56 28.92 -4.36
C GLY A 196 -4.99 29.25 -4.83
N GLU A 197 -5.93 28.32 -4.65
CA GLU A 197 -7.34 28.40 -5.01
C GLU A 197 -8.17 28.95 -3.84
N TRP A 198 -7.78 30.13 -3.35
CA TRP A 198 -8.31 30.75 -2.12
C TRP A 198 -9.83 30.99 -2.16
N GLN A 199 -10.37 31.33 -3.34
CA GLN A 199 -11.81 31.53 -3.53
C GLN A 199 -12.57 30.20 -3.39
N HIS A 200 -12.05 29.13 -3.97
CA HIS A 200 -12.65 27.80 -3.84
C HIS A 200 -12.60 27.31 -2.39
N ALA A 201 -11.48 27.55 -1.69
CA ALA A 201 -11.36 27.22 -0.27
C ALA A 201 -12.37 27.97 0.59
N GLN A 202 -12.63 29.25 0.32
CA GLN A 202 -13.67 30.03 1.02
C GLN A 202 -15.07 29.46 0.79
N VAL A 203 -15.41 29.12 -0.45
CA VAL A 203 -16.72 28.51 -0.78
C VAL A 203 -16.93 27.22 0.00
N VAL A 204 -15.91 26.37 0.10
CA VAL A 204 -15.95 25.14 0.89
C VAL A 204 -16.18 25.44 2.37
N ILE A 205 -15.47 26.40 2.95
CA ILE A 205 -15.65 26.78 4.36
C ILE A 205 -17.06 27.33 4.62
N ASP A 206 -17.57 28.18 3.73
CA ASP A 206 -18.92 28.75 3.86
C ASP A 206 -20.01 27.67 3.75
N GLU A 207 -19.82 26.66 2.89
CA GLU A 207 -20.70 25.49 2.82
C GLU A 207 -20.67 24.68 4.13
N MET A 208 -19.48 24.46 4.70
CA MET A 208 -19.34 23.74 5.97
C MET A 208 -19.99 24.50 7.13
N LEU A 209 -19.82 25.82 7.20
CA LEU A 209 -20.50 26.71 8.17
C LEU A 209 -22.02 26.66 8.05
N THR A 210 -22.54 26.57 6.83
CA THR A 210 -24.00 26.58 6.57
C THR A 210 -24.64 25.20 6.78
N SER A 211 -23.91 24.12 6.50
CA SER A 211 -24.43 22.75 6.57
C SER A 211 -24.71 22.25 7.99
N GLY A 212 -24.28 22.98 9.03
CA GLY A 212 -24.53 22.62 10.43
C GLY A 212 -23.84 21.33 10.88
N GLN A 213 -22.92 20.79 10.07
CA GLN A 213 -22.09 19.63 10.45
C GLN A 213 -21.12 19.97 11.61
N MET A 214 -20.97 21.25 11.93
CA MET A 214 -20.19 21.76 13.06
C MET A 214 -21.06 21.89 14.31
N ILE A 215 -20.88 20.95 15.24
CA ILE A 215 -21.60 20.94 16.51
C ILE A 215 -20.81 21.67 17.62
N ASP A 216 -19.51 21.92 17.41
CA ASP A 216 -18.59 22.42 18.42
C ASP A 216 -18.22 23.90 18.21
N PRO A 217 -18.37 24.76 19.23
CA PRO A 217 -17.99 26.17 19.13
C PRO A 217 -16.53 26.42 18.69
N GLU A 218 -15.59 25.54 19.05
CA GLU A 218 -14.18 25.67 18.65
C GLU A 218 -13.98 25.51 17.13
N ASP A 219 -14.80 24.69 16.46
CA ASP A 219 -14.73 24.50 15.01
C ASP A 219 -15.21 25.72 14.25
N ILE A 220 -16.31 26.31 14.72
CA ILE A 220 -16.86 27.53 14.14
C ILE A 220 -15.82 28.64 14.23
N GLU A 221 -15.10 28.74 15.34
CA GLU A 221 -14.02 29.70 15.51
C GLU A 221 -12.84 29.40 14.58
N PHE A 222 -12.36 28.17 14.52
CA PHE A 222 -11.26 27.76 13.63
C PHE A 222 -11.58 28.06 12.16
N LEU A 223 -12.73 27.61 11.65
CA LEU A 223 -13.12 27.87 10.25
C LEU A 223 -13.36 29.35 9.97
N THR A 224 -13.89 30.11 10.94
CA THR A 224 -14.04 31.56 10.81
C THR A 224 -12.68 32.26 10.72
N GLN A 225 -11.71 31.85 11.54
CA GLN A 225 -10.34 32.34 11.49
C GLN A 225 -9.68 31.97 10.15
N GLU A 226 -9.84 30.74 9.69
CA GLU A 226 -9.27 30.26 8.43
C GLU A 226 -9.85 31.01 7.23
N ARG A 227 -11.17 31.20 7.16
CA ARG A 227 -11.81 32.03 6.11
C ARG A 227 -11.24 33.45 6.08
N ASN A 228 -11.06 34.09 7.24
CA ASN A 228 -10.50 35.44 7.32
C ASN A 228 -9.04 35.48 6.84
N ARG A 229 -8.25 34.45 7.16
CA ARG A 229 -6.87 34.29 6.67
C ARG A 229 -6.81 34.14 5.16
N LEU A 230 -7.63 33.26 4.58
CA LEU A 230 -7.71 33.04 3.13
C LEU A 230 -8.14 34.32 2.40
N ARG A 231 -9.06 35.11 2.96
CA ARG A 231 -9.47 36.41 2.42
C ARG A 231 -8.31 37.39 2.37
N ASN A 232 -7.54 37.50 3.44
CA ASN A 232 -6.41 38.42 3.51
C ASN A 232 -5.28 37.99 2.56
N GLY A 233 -4.98 36.69 2.46
CA GLY A 233 -3.98 36.17 1.51
C GLY A 233 -4.36 36.38 0.04
N SER A 234 -5.65 36.28 -0.30
CA SER A 234 -6.16 36.61 -1.64
C SER A 234 -5.97 38.09 -2.00
N ILE A 235 -6.16 39.00 -1.03
CA ILE A 235 -5.96 40.44 -1.23
C ILE A 235 -4.49 40.76 -1.48
N GLU A 236 -3.56 40.18 -0.71
CA GLU A 236 -2.11 40.40 -0.89
C GLU A 236 -1.57 39.91 -2.25
N LYS A 237 -2.11 38.81 -2.77
CA LYS A 237 -1.69 38.27 -4.08
C LYS A 237 -2.22 39.08 -5.25
N ASN A 238 -3.38 39.76 -5.11
CA ASN A 238 -3.93 40.64 -6.15
C ASN A 238 -3.24 42.03 -6.21
N LEU A 239 -2.43 42.37 -5.21
CA LEU A 239 -1.68 43.63 -5.12
C LEU A 239 -0.23 43.52 -5.66
N LYS A 240 0.22 42.32 -6.03
CA LYS A 240 1.52 42.04 -6.67
C LYS A 240 1.33 41.67 -8.13
#